data_AF-A0A8C0UVJ7-F1
#
_entry.id   AF-A0A8C0UVJ7-F1
#
_cell.length_a   1.000
_cell.length_b   1.000
_cell.length_c   1.000
_cell.angle_alpha   90.00
_cell.angle_beta   90.00
_cell.angle_gamma   90.00
#
_symmetry.space_group_name_H-M   'P 1'
#
loop_
_entity.id
_entity.type
_entity.pdbx_description
1 polymer ?
#
loop_
_entity_poly.entity_id
_entity_poly.type
_entity_poly.pdbx_seq_one_letter_code
_entity_poly.pdbx_strand_id
1 'polypeptide(L)'
;MKLCFVIMIMELVHPARVLLCSLAVLCVHLEWMETTLSHYFLLATVQQSLNLLQKDKDYLNRQNMELSVRCAHEEDRLERLQIQLEDAKKAREEMYEKYVASRDHYKAEYEKRLHEELEQIRLKTNQEIEQLRSTSKEMYERENRNLREARDNAVAEKERAVIAEKDSLRKYDQLLEQYRQMQLGTESKVAELLHQSKLKSFETEHVQLMQQETAKNLSQCQMECEKYQRKLEVLTKEFYSLQSSSETRIIELQTQNSEFQARLDTYEKLEKELDEIILQTAEMEDEVEAERVLFSYGYGANVPTTAKRRLKQSVHLARRLLQLEKQNSLLVKDLEHQKEQVIQISQELDRANSLLNQAQQPYKYLIETVQQRDSQISLQKEHITQLEKDVSLLNKEKTALLRVKNQMAADLERLLNDREELATMKQIIITLHGKHCEQNLPLSHTGVKSAAGKKSSPLKLLSEHEEENIFTPKPTLFTNKEAPVWYKKLQKKTSP
;
A
#
# COMPACT_ATOMS: atom_id res chain seq x y z
N MET A 1 263.18 25.53 -133.23
CA MET A 1 262.96 26.17 -134.56
C MET A 1 261.99 27.33 -134.32
N LYS A 2 262.38 28.60 -134.48
CA LYS A 2 262.64 29.39 -135.71
C LYS A 2 261.35 30.07 -136.24
N LEU A 3 261.33 31.33 -136.71
CA LEU A 3 262.18 32.53 -136.45
C LEU A 3 261.57 33.78 -137.17
N CYS A 4 261.86 35.01 -136.71
CA CYS A 4 261.67 36.32 -137.41
C CYS A 4 260.19 36.77 -137.64
N PHE A 5 259.79 38.05 -137.81
CA PHE A 5 260.40 39.42 -137.74
C PHE A 5 259.25 40.50 -137.77
N VAL A 6 259.40 41.84 -137.65
CA VAL A 6 260.16 42.74 -136.72
C VAL A 6 259.82 44.25 -137.03
N ILE A 7 260.13 45.19 -136.11
CA ILE A 7 260.24 46.67 -136.25
C ILE A 7 258.97 47.58 -136.26
N MET A 8 259.15 48.79 -135.66
CA MET A 8 258.31 50.03 -135.56
C MET A 8 257.03 50.00 -134.67
N ILE A 9 256.74 50.87 -133.66
CA ILE A 9 257.01 52.31 -133.29
C ILE A 9 255.85 53.25 -133.72
N MET A 10 255.24 54.18 -132.93
CA MET A 10 255.20 54.55 -131.49
C MET A 10 254.00 55.55 -131.23
N GLU A 11 253.79 56.02 -129.98
CA GLU A 11 253.06 57.26 -129.55
C GLU A 11 251.51 57.32 -129.57
N LEU A 12 250.76 58.16 -128.81
CA LEU A 12 250.91 58.73 -127.43
C LEU A 12 249.54 59.22 -126.85
N VAL A 13 249.23 58.80 -125.62
CA VAL A 13 248.56 59.49 -124.46
C VAL A 13 247.47 60.59 -124.59
N HIS A 14 246.46 60.50 -123.69
CA HIS A 14 245.41 61.46 -123.27
C HIS A 14 244.20 61.69 -124.22
N PRO A 15 242.97 61.97 -123.72
CA PRO A 15 242.56 62.15 -122.31
C PRO A 15 241.61 61.05 -121.75
N ALA A 16 241.33 61.09 -120.45
CA ALA A 16 240.33 60.23 -119.78
C ALA A 16 239.56 61.00 -118.68
N ARG A 17 238.46 60.39 -118.17
CA ARG A 17 237.62 60.74 -116.98
C ARG A 17 236.24 61.40 -117.18
N VAL A 18 235.86 61.94 -118.35
CA VAL A 18 234.58 62.69 -118.47
C VAL A 18 233.31 61.80 -118.54
N LEU A 19 233.39 60.63 -119.19
CA LEU A 19 232.20 59.82 -119.55
C LEU A 19 231.56 59.00 -118.39
N LEU A 20 232.09 59.07 -117.17
CA LEU A 20 231.58 58.28 -116.03
C LEU A 20 230.56 59.02 -115.14
N CYS A 21 230.36 60.33 -115.30
CA CYS A 21 229.42 61.10 -114.47
C CYS A 21 228.01 61.27 -115.07
N SER A 22 227.82 61.17 -116.38
CA SER A 22 226.54 61.50 -117.04
C SER A 22 225.47 60.41 -116.93
N LEU A 23 225.86 59.14 -116.75
CA LEU A 23 224.94 58.01 -116.66
C LEU A 23 224.15 57.94 -115.35
N ALA A 24 224.66 58.52 -114.26
CA ALA A 24 224.01 58.45 -112.95
C ALA A 24 222.75 59.34 -112.84
N VAL A 25 222.74 60.49 -113.51
CA VAL A 25 221.67 61.51 -113.38
C VAL A 25 220.39 61.10 -114.11
N LEU A 26 220.51 60.36 -115.22
CA LEU A 26 219.36 59.91 -116.02
C LEU A 26 218.53 58.81 -115.35
N CYS A 27 219.10 58.06 -114.39
CA CYS A 27 218.40 56.94 -113.76
C CYS A 27 217.33 57.42 -112.75
N VAL A 28 217.70 58.38 -111.89
CA VAL A 28 216.84 58.89 -110.80
C VAL A 28 215.58 59.60 -111.33
N HIS A 29 215.65 60.18 -112.54
CA HIS A 29 214.53 60.95 -113.08
C HIS A 29 213.40 60.09 -113.68
N LEU A 30 213.64 58.80 -113.96
CA LEU A 30 212.59 57.87 -114.40
C LEU A 30 211.72 57.39 -113.22
N GLU A 31 212.34 57.01 -112.10
CA GLU A 31 211.63 56.46 -110.92
C GLU A 31 210.57 57.43 -110.35
N TRP A 32 210.85 58.75 -110.42
CA TRP A 32 209.91 59.80 -110.01
C TRP A 32 208.72 59.99 -110.96
N MET A 33 208.81 59.52 -112.21
CA MET A 33 207.74 59.66 -113.20
C MET A 33 206.80 58.45 -113.22
N GLU A 34 207.31 57.23 -112.99
CA GLU A 34 206.47 56.03 -112.86
C GLU A 34 205.61 56.07 -111.59
N THR A 35 206.19 56.50 -110.46
CA THR A 35 205.48 56.58 -109.16
C THR A 35 204.32 57.58 -109.18
N THR A 36 204.49 58.74 -109.83
CA THR A 36 203.43 59.76 -109.93
C THR A 36 202.31 59.35 -110.90
N LEU A 37 202.63 58.69 -112.02
CA LEU A 37 201.64 58.09 -112.92
C LEU A 37 200.82 56.97 -112.24
N SER A 38 201.49 56.09 -111.49
CA SER A 38 200.83 55.00 -110.77
C SER A 38 199.80 55.49 -109.75
N HIS A 39 200.11 56.55 -108.99
CA HIS A 39 199.15 57.16 -108.06
C HIS A 39 197.93 57.78 -108.76
N TYR A 40 198.10 58.42 -109.92
CA TYR A 40 196.98 58.99 -110.67
C TYR A 40 196.07 57.90 -111.25
N PHE A 41 196.65 56.80 -111.73
CA PHE A 41 195.91 55.63 -112.20
C PHE A 41 195.14 54.93 -111.07
N LEU A 42 195.75 54.80 -109.88
CA LEU A 42 195.08 54.27 -108.69
C LEU A 42 193.91 55.15 -108.24
N LEU A 43 194.07 56.48 -108.25
CA LEU A 43 192.98 57.39 -107.92
C LEU A 43 191.83 57.31 -108.93
N ALA A 44 192.14 57.25 -110.23
CA ALA A 44 191.15 57.12 -111.29
C ALA A 44 190.37 55.79 -111.23
N THR A 45 191.04 54.67 -110.95
CA THR A 45 190.39 53.36 -110.80
C THR A 45 189.54 53.27 -109.54
N VAL A 46 189.98 53.84 -108.41
CA VAL A 46 189.14 53.98 -107.21
C VAL A 46 187.92 54.85 -107.50
N GLN A 47 188.08 56.00 -108.18
CA GLN A 47 186.98 56.88 -108.57
C GLN A 47 185.96 56.17 -109.49
N GLN A 48 186.43 55.32 -110.42
CA GLN A 48 185.56 54.48 -111.25
C GLN A 48 184.81 53.42 -110.42
N SER A 49 185.50 52.75 -109.48
CA SER A 49 184.87 51.75 -108.61
C SER A 49 183.78 52.34 -107.70
N LEU A 50 184.00 53.56 -107.18
CA LEU A 50 183.04 54.29 -106.37
C LEU A 50 181.82 54.71 -107.21
N ASN A 51 182.02 55.11 -108.46
CA ASN A 51 180.91 55.41 -109.38
C ASN A 51 180.10 54.16 -109.79
N LEU A 52 180.73 52.98 -109.87
CA LEU A 52 180.02 51.72 -110.06
C LEU A 52 179.20 51.36 -108.81
N LEU A 53 179.83 51.35 -107.63
CA LEU A 53 179.16 51.08 -106.35
C LEU A 53 178.01 52.06 -106.07
N GLN A 54 178.12 53.33 -106.47
CA GLN A 54 177.04 54.30 -106.36
C GLN A 54 175.88 53.98 -107.32
N LYS A 55 176.15 53.54 -108.55
CA LYS A 55 175.11 53.07 -109.48
C LYS A 55 174.43 51.79 -109.00
N ASP A 56 175.19 50.84 -108.46
CA ASP A 56 174.65 49.59 -107.91
C ASP A 56 173.80 49.86 -106.66
N LYS A 57 174.25 50.77 -105.78
CA LYS A 57 173.47 51.29 -104.66
C LYS A 57 172.17 51.96 -105.13
N ASP A 58 172.22 52.80 -106.16
CA ASP A 58 171.03 53.48 -106.68
C ASP A 58 170.09 52.52 -107.41
N TYR A 59 170.60 51.46 -108.05
CA TYR A 59 169.80 50.37 -108.62
C TYR A 59 169.12 49.54 -107.53
N LEU A 60 169.87 49.10 -106.52
CA LEU A 60 169.35 48.33 -105.38
C LEU A 60 168.35 49.16 -104.56
N ASN A 61 168.57 50.47 -104.39
CA ASN A 61 167.60 51.36 -103.75
C ASN A 61 166.30 51.46 -104.55
N ARG A 62 166.36 51.58 -105.88
CA ARG A 62 165.16 51.55 -106.74
C ARG A 62 164.44 50.21 -106.66
N GLN A 63 165.18 49.10 -106.77
CA GLN A 63 164.62 47.76 -106.68
C GLN A 63 163.97 47.52 -105.30
N ASN A 64 164.60 47.96 -104.21
CA ASN A 64 164.05 47.85 -102.86
C ASN A 64 162.82 48.75 -102.68
N MET A 65 162.80 49.95 -103.26
CA MET A 65 161.62 50.83 -103.28
C MET A 65 160.48 50.22 -104.09
N GLU A 66 160.75 49.66 -105.27
CA GLU A 66 159.76 48.93 -106.08
C GLU A 66 159.20 47.71 -105.35
N LEU A 67 160.05 46.93 -104.69
CA LEU A 67 159.62 45.79 -103.87
C LEU A 67 158.80 46.25 -102.67
N SER A 68 159.20 47.33 -101.98
CA SER A 68 158.45 47.91 -100.87
C SER A 68 157.05 48.38 -101.29
N VAL A 69 156.94 49.02 -102.47
CA VAL A 69 155.64 49.43 -103.04
C VAL A 69 154.80 48.23 -103.46
N ARG A 70 155.40 47.14 -103.98
CA ARG A 70 154.69 45.90 -104.29
C ARG A 70 154.23 45.16 -103.04
N CYS A 71 155.04 45.10 -102.00
CA CYS A 71 154.66 44.56 -100.68
C CYS A 71 153.48 45.34 -100.12
N ALA A 72 153.58 46.67 -100.02
CA ALA A 72 152.49 47.53 -99.57
C ALA A 72 151.21 47.37 -100.41
N HIS A 73 151.31 47.16 -101.73
CA HIS A 73 150.13 46.92 -102.58
C HIS A 73 149.47 45.55 -102.37
N GLU A 74 150.26 44.49 -102.19
CA GLU A 74 149.71 43.15 -101.89
C GLU A 74 149.23 43.06 -100.42
N GLU A 75 149.83 43.82 -99.49
CA GLU A 75 149.33 44.02 -98.12
C GLU A 75 147.97 44.74 -98.13
N ASP A 76 147.86 45.90 -98.79
CA ASP A 76 146.60 46.62 -99.09
C ASP A 76 145.52 45.70 -99.66
N ARG A 77 145.92 44.78 -100.54
CA ARG A 77 145.03 43.82 -101.21
C ARG A 77 144.62 42.68 -100.29
N LEU A 78 145.53 42.15 -99.47
CA LEU A 78 145.26 41.14 -98.46
C LEU A 78 144.31 41.69 -97.39
N GLU A 79 144.51 42.92 -96.91
CA GLU A 79 143.59 43.57 -95.98
C GLU A 79 142.19 43.72 -96.58
N ARG A 80 142.07 44.21 -97.83
CA ARG A 80 140.77 44.32 -98.51
C ARG A 80 140.09 42.95 -98.69
N LEU A 81 140.84 41.91 -99.04
CA LEU A 81 140.32 40.54 -99.16
C LEU A 81 139.91 39.95 -97.80
N GLN A 82 140.64 40.28 -96.73
CA GLN A 82 140.31 39.85 -95.37
C GLN A 82 139.06 40.57 -94.84
N ILE A 83 138.91 41.88 -95.10
CA ILE A 83 137.67 42.62 -94.81
C ILE A 83 136.49 42.00 -95.57
N GLN A 84 136.63 41.74 -96.88
CA GLN A 84 135.59 41.08 -97.68
C GLN A 84 135.25 39.67 -97.15
N LEU A 85 136.23 38.92 -96.65
CA LEU A 85 136.01 37.61 -96.03
C LEU A 85 135.24 37.71 -94.70
N GLU A 86 135.61 38.64 -93.81
CA GLU A 86 134.89 38.85 -92.55
C GLU A 86 133.48 39.41 -92.76
N ASP A 87 133.28 40.32 -93.72
CA ASP A 87 131.94 40.82 -94.05
C ASP A 87 131.07 39.76 -94.72
N ALA A 88 131.65 38.88 -95.54
CA ALA A 88 130.95 37.70 -96.08
C ALA A 88 130.59 36.67 -94.99
N LYS A 89 131.44 36.48 -93.97
CA LYS A 89 131.13 35.66 -92.79
C LYS A 89 129.98 36.27 -91.98
N LYS A 90 130.04 37.56 -91.64
CA LYS A 90 128.95 38.28 -90.94
C LYS A 90 127.64 38.20 -91.70
N ALA A 91 127.65 38.50 -93.00
CA ALA A 91 126.45 38.43 -93.84
C ALA A 91 125.87 37.01 -93.90
N ARG A 92 126.72 35.97 -93.94
CA ARG A 92 126.30 34.57 -93.80
C ARG A 92 125.69 34.31 -92.41
N GLU A 93 126.34 34.72 -91.34
CA GLU A 93 125.92 34.50 -89.95
C GLU A 93 124.58 35.20 -89.67
N GLU A 94 124.42 36.47 -90.04
CA GLU A 94 123.15 37.20 -90.02
C GLU A 94 122.03 36.48 -90.77
N MET A 95 122.31 35.88 -91.94
CA MET A 95 121.30 35.12 -92.70
C MET A 95 120.94 33.80 -92.02
N TYR A 96 121.90 33.12 -91.38
CA TYR A 96 121.62 31.95 -90.55
C TYR A 96 120.83 32.31 -89.28
N GLU A 97 121.13 33.42 -88.61
CA GLU A 97 120.36 33.92 -87.47
C GLU A 97 118.92 34.28 -87.87
N LYS A 98 118.74 35.02 -88.96
CA LYS A 98 117.41 35.37 -89.51
C LYS A 98 116.62 34.12 -89.89
N TYR A 99 117.26 33.11 -90.48
CA TYR A 99 116.64 31.82 -90.79
C TYR A 99 116.25 31.04 -89.52
N VAL A 100 117.14 30.93 -88.54
CA VAL A 100 116.89 30.23 -87.26
C VAL A 100 115.77 30.93 -86.47
N ALA A 101 115.83 32.25 -86.33
CA ALA A 101 114.79 33.03 -85.66
C ALA A 101 113.43 32.91 -86.36
N SER A 102 113.39 32.93 -87.70
CA SER A 102 112.15 32.72 -88.46
C SER A 102 111.59 31.31 -88.29
N ARG A 103 112.44 30.28 -88.40
CA ARG A 103 112.09 28.87 -88.18
C ARG A 103 111.51 28.66 -86.78
N ASP A 104 112.18 29.20 -85.76
CA ASP A 104 111.81 28.99 -84.36
C ASP A 104 110.59 29.82 -83.95
N HIS A 105 110.40 31.01 -84.54
CA HIS A 105 109.16 31.77 -84.44
C HIS A 105 107.97 31.01 -85.03
N TYR A 106 108.09 30.48 -86.26
CA TYR A 106 107.01 29.67 -86.85
C TYR A 106 106.75 28.39 -86.05
N LYS A 107 107.79 27.69 -85.60
CA LYS A 107 107.66 26.52 -84.72
C LYS A 107 106.89 26.87 -83.44
N ALA A 108 107.27 27.96 -82.76
CA ALA A 108 106.60 28.41 -81.55
C ALA A 108 105.15 28.83 -81.81
N GLU A 109 104.82 29.43 -82.96
CA GLU A 109 103.43 29.70 -83.33
C GLU A 109 102.62 28.42 -83.56
N TYR A 110 103.16 27.43 -84.28
CA TYR A 110 102.46 26.15 -84.48
C TYR A 110 102.28 25.38 -83.16
N GLU A 111 103.30 25.33 -82.31
CA GLU A 111 103.21 24.70 -80.98
C GLU A 111 102.22 25.45 -80.08
N LYS A 112 102.18 26.78 -80.13
CA LYS A 112 101.21 27.61 -79.41
C LYS A 112 99.78 27.36 -79.90
N ARG A 113 99.52 27.40 -81.21
CA ARG A 113 98.19 27.16 -81.79
C ARG A 113 97.68 25.76 -81.44
N LEU A 114 98.53 24.73 -81.57
CA LEU A 114 98.21 23.36 -81.17
C LEU A 114 97.90 23.26 -79.67
N HIS A 115 98.63 23.97 -78.81
CA HIS A 115 98.34 24.02 -77.38
C HIS A 115 97.00 24.73 -77.10
N GLU A 116 96.72 25.87 -77.75
CA GLU A 116 95.47 26.61 -77.63
C GLU A 116 94.26 25.78 -78.12
N GLU A 117 94.41 25.00 -79.20
CA GLU A 117 93.39 24.05 -79.68
C GLU A 117 93.16 22.90 -78.69
N LEU A 118 94.23 22.31 -78.15
CA LEU A 118 94.12 21.25 -77.15
C LEU A 118 93.47 21.73 -75.85
N GLU A 119 93.80 22.93 -75.37
CA GLU A 119 93.14 23.52 -74.19
C GLU A 119 91.69 23.93 -74.48
N GLN A 120 91.37 24.43 -75.66
CA GLN A 120 89.97 24.67 -76.06
C GLN A 120 89.15 23.38 -76.07
N ILE A 121 89.70 22.27 -76.55
CA ILE A 121 89.05 20.95 -76.51
C ILE A 121 88.86 20.49 -75.05
N ARG A 122 89.93 20.55 -74.23
CA ARG A 122 89.87 20.21 -72.80
C ARG A 122 88.80 21.02 -72.05
N LEU A 123 88.74 22.33 -72.27
CA LEU A 123 87.76 23.21 -71.64
C LEU A 123 86.32 22.89 -72.08
N LYS A 124 86.08 22.68 -73.38
CA LYS A 124 84.76 22.28 -73.90
C LYS A 124 84.31 20.93 -73.34
N THR A 125 85.16 19.91 -73.39
CA THR A 125 84.84 18.57 -72.85
C THR A 125 84.61 18.61 -71.34
N ASN A 126 85.37 19.43 -70.58
CA ASN A 126 85.11 19.61 -69.15
C ASN A 126 83.75 20.31 -68.90
N GLN A 127 83.43 21.36 -69.66
CA GLN A 127 82.13 22.05 -69.58
C GLN A 127 80.96 21.12 -69.94
N GLU A 128 81.10 20.29 -70.97
CA GLU A 128 80.12 19.27 -71.36
C GLU A 128 79.95 18.21 -70.26
N ILE A 129 81.04 17.73 -69.65
CA ILE A 129 81.01 16.79 -68.52
C ILE A 129 80.32 17.43 -67.29
N GLU A 130 80.59 18.70 -67.00
CA GLU A 130 79.94 19.43 -65.90
C GLU A 130 78.44 19.68 -66.17
N GLN A 131 78.07 20.03 -67.40
CA GLN A 131 76.67 20.16 -67.81
C GLN A 131 75.92 18.82 -67.77
N LEU A 132 76.53 17.72 -68.22
CA LEU A 132 75.95 16.38 -68.12
C LEU A 132 75.79 15.94 -66.66
N ARG A 133 76.75 16.28 -65.78
CA ARG A 133 76.66 16.02 -64.34
C ARG A 133 75.57 16.85 -63.66
N SER A 134 75.48 18.15 -63.96
CA SER A 134 74.47 19.02 -63.36
C SER A 134 73.06 18.67 -63.83
N THR A 135 72.84 18.53 -65.14
CA THR A 135 71.53 18.11 -65.69
C THR A 135 71.10 16.74 -65.17
N SER A 136 72.00 15.75 -65.12
CA SER A 136 71.69 14.44 -64.53
C SER A 136 71.30 14.56 -63.05
N LYS A 137 72.08 15.32 -62.27
CA LYS A 137 71.79 15.57 -60.85
C LYS A 137 70.42 16.23 -60.67
N GLU A 138 70.13 17.30 -61.40
CA GLU A 138 68.84 18.00 -61.32
C GLU A 138 67.68 17.09 -61.74
N MET A 139 67.85 16.22 -62.73
CA MET A 139 66.82 15.24 -63.13
C MET A 139 66.56 14.23 -62.00
N TYR A 140 67.59 13.71 -61.35
CA TYR A 140 67.42 12.88 -60.16
C TYR A 140 66.79 13.65 -58.98
N GLU A 141 67.09 14.94 -58.80
CA GLU A 141 66.51 15.80 -57.75
C GLU A 141 65.07 16.27 -58.06
N ARG A 142 64.68 16.35 -59.33
CA ARG A 142 63.27 16.50 -59.76
C ARG A 142 62.52 15.20 -59.46
N GLU A 143 63.05 14.07 -59.90
CA GLU A 143 62.37 12.77 -59.72
C GLU A 143 62.26 12.35 -58.25
N ASN A 144 63.30 12.62 -57.43
CA ASN A 144 63.21 12.41 -55.98
C ASN A 144 62.16 13.32 -55.29
N ARG A 145 61.81 14.48 -55.86
CA ARG A 145 60.70 15.30 -55.37
C ARG A 145 59.37 14.73 -55.82
N ASN A 146 59.21 14.46 -57.13
CA ASN A 146 58.02 13.81 -57.70
C ASN A 146 57.63 12.55 -56.91
N LEU A 147 58.58 11.66 -56.63
CA LEU A 147 58.35 10.42 -55.89
C LEU A 147 58.00 10.64 -54.41
N ARG A 148 58.57 11.67 -53.75
CA ARG A 148 58.21 12.03 -52.37
C ARG A 148 56.79 12.59 -52.32
N GLU A 149 56.47 13.54 -53.19
CA GLU A 149 55.15 14.17 -53.31
C GLU A 149 54.07 13.14 -53.67
N ALA A 150 54.33 12.23 -54.61
CA ALA A 150 53.43 11.11 -54.93
C ALA A 150 53.22 10.19 -53.72
N ARG A 151 54.28 9.88 -52.97
CA ARG A 151 54.20 9.10 -51.72
C ARG A 151 53.41 9.83 -50.64
N ASP A 152 53.60 11.13 -50.44
CA ASP A 152 52.89 11.92 -49.44
C ASP A 152 51.40 12.07 -49.78
N ASN A 153 51.08 12.27 -51.07
CA ASN A 153 49.71 12.25 -51.58
C ASN A 153 49.04 10.88 -51.36
N ALA A 154 49.75 9.77 -51.59
CA ALA A 154 49.24 8.42 -51.35
C ALA A 154 49.04 8.12 -49.85
N VAL A 155 49.90 8.66 -48.97
CA VAL A 155 49.72 8.59 -47.51
C VAL A 155 48.49 9.39 -47.07
N ALA A 156 48.33 10.63 -47.56
CA ALA A 156 47.18 11.46 -47.25
C ALA A 156 45.85 10.82 -47.73
N GLU A 157 45.84 10.18 -48.90
CA GLU A 157 44.65 9.46 -49.39
C GLU A 157 44.34 8.21 -48.55
N LYS A 158 45.37 7.44 -48.16
CA LYS A 158 45.21 6.33 -47.21
C LYS A 158 44.63 6.82 -45.87
N GLU A 159 45.08 7.96 -45.36
CA GLU A 159 44.56 8.52 -44.11
C GLU A 159 43.10 8.98 -44.25
N ARG A 160 42.73 9.61 -45.37
CA ARG A 160 41.32 9.91 -45.69
C ARG A 160 40.46 8.64 -45.72
N ALA A 161 40.92 7.59 -46.38
CA ALA A 161 40.22 6.30 -46.45
C ALA A 161 40.05 5.65 -45.06
N VAL A 162 41.09 5.65 -44.22
CA VAL A 162 41.04 5.10 -42.85
C VAL A 162 40.12 5.91 -41.93
N ILE A 163 39.97 7.22 -42.14
CA ILE A 163 38.98 8.04 -41.40
C ILE A 163 37.55 7.67 -41.85
N ALA A 164 37.31 7.58 -43.16
CA ALA A 164 36.00 7.19 -43.71
C ALA A 164 35.60 5.76 -43.28
N GLU A 165 36.54 4.83 -43.25
CA GLU A 165 36.36 3.47 -42.71
C GLU A 165 35.89 3.52 -41.25
N LYS A 166 36.63 4.22 -40.38
CA LYS A 166 36.28 4.38 -38.95
C LYS A 166 34.90 4.99 -38.74
N ASP A 167 34.52 5.97 -39.55
CA ASP A 167 33.18 6.59 -39.47
C ASP A 167 32.08 5.70 -40.07
N SER A 168 32.40 4.76 -40.96
CA SER A 168 31.47 3.72 -41.38
C SER A 168 31.26 2.64 -40.30
N LEU A 169 32.35 2.21 -39.64
CA LEU A 169 32.31 1.27 -38.52
C LEU A 169 31.52 1.84 -37.34
N ARG A 170 31.76 3.10 -36.95
CA ARG A 170 30.98 3.81 -35.91
C ARG A 170 29.47 3.80 -36.19
N LYS A 171 29.05 3.96 -37.46
CA LYS A 171 27.64 3.91 -37.87
C LYS A 171 27.09 2.49 -37.82
N TYR A 172 27.88 1.49 -38.19
CA TYR A 172 27.54 0.08 -38.06
C TYR A 172 27.34 -0.31 -36.59
N ASP A 173 28.26 0.07 -35.70
CA ASP A 173 28.17 -0.19 -34.26
C ASP A 173 26.92 0.46 -33.63
N GLN A 174 26.61 1.70 -34.01
CA GLN A 174 25.39 2.41 -33.60
C GLN A 174 24.12 1.69 -34.07
N LEU A 175 24.08 1.24 -35.33
CA LEU A 175 22.93 0.51 -35.88
C LEU A 175 22.77 -0.88 -35.25
N LEU A 176 23.87 -1.56 -34.94
CA LEU A 176 23.90 -2.87 -34.29
C LEU A 176 23.41 -2.77 -32.84
N GLU A 177 23.78 -1.70 -32.12
CA GLU A 177 23.29 -1.43 -30.78
C GLU A 177 21.79 -1.04 -30.78
N GLN A 178 21.34 -0.22 -31.73
CA GLN A 178 19.91 0.04 -31.94
C GLN A 178 19.13 -1.25 -32.24
N TYR A 179 19.68 -2.15 -33.08
CA TYR A 179 19.08 -3.45 -33.36
C TYR A 179 18.95 -4.31 -32.10
N ARG A 180 19.99 -4.38 -31.26
CA ARG A 180 19.94 -5.10 -29.97
C ARG A 180 18.88 -4.53 -29.02
N GLN A 181 18.79 -3.21 -28.91
CA GLN A 181 17.80 -2.55 -28.05
C GLN A 181 16.37 -2.82 -28.53
N MET A 182 16.15 -2.75 -29.85
CA MET A 182 14.87 -3.15 -30.46
C MET A 182 14.55 -4.63 -30.25
N GLN A 183 15.55 -5.52 -30.42
CA GLN A 183 15.40 -6.96 -30.19
C GLN A 183 14.96 -7.23 -28.73
N LEU A 184 15.69 -6.72 -27.74
CA LEU A 184 15.35 -6.86 -26.32
C LEU A 184 13.95 -6.30 -26.00
N GLY A 185 13.58 -5.17 -26.60
CA GLY A 185 12.23 -4.61 -26.49
C GLY A 185 11.15 -5.56 -27.05
N THR A 186 11.39 -6.18 -28.21
CA THR A 186 10.47 -7.18 -28.78
C THR A 186 10.41 -8.47 -27.98
N GLU A 187 11.54 -8.97 -27.46
CA GLU A 187 11.60 -10.17 -26.62
C GLU A 187 10.84 -9.95 -25.30
N SER A 188 11.04 -8.80 -24.65
CA SER A 188 10.24 -8.39 -23.48
C SER A 188 8.75 -8.35 -23.82
N LYS A 189 8.38 -7.78 -24.97
CA LYS A 189 6.96 -7.67 -25.35
C LYS A 189 6.32 -9.01 -25.70
N VAL A 190 7.07 -9.94 -26.30
CA VAL A 190 6.64 -11.33 -26.52
C VAL A 190 6.46 -12.04 -25.18
N ALA A 191 7.37 -11.86 -24.21
CA ALA A 191 7.24 -12.44 -22.87
C ALA A 191 5.99 -11.91 -22.12
N GLU A 192 5.72 -10.60 -22.18
CA GLU A 192 4.48 -10.01 -21.66
C GLU A 192 3.23 -10.62 -22.29
N LEU A 193 3.17 -10.69 -23.63
CA LEU A 193 2.00 -11.21 -24.36
C LEU A 193 1.78 -12.71 -24.10
N LEU A 194 2.86 -13.50 -23.99
CA LEU A 194 2.78 -14.91 -23.60
C LEU A 194 2.29 -15.08 -22.15
N HIS A 195 2.67 -14.19 -21.23
CA HIS A 195 2.15 -14.23 -19.86
C HIS A 195 0.68 -13.82 -19.80
N GLN A 196 0.28 -12.75 -20.50
CA GLN A 196 -1.12 -12.33 -20.61
C GLN A 196 -2.00 -13.42 -21.25
N SER A 197 -1.50 -14.09 -22.29
CA SER A 197 -2.19 -15.22 -22.94
C SER A 197 -2.42 -16.38 -21.95
N LYS A 198 -1.42 -16.75 -21.15
CA LYS A 198 -1.56 -17.78 -20.10
C LYS A 198 -2.53 -17.37 -18.98
N LEU A 199 -2.50 -16.11 -18.54
CA LEU A 199 -3.49 -15.62 -17.56
C LEU A 199 -4.91 -15.72 -18.15
N LYS A 200 -5.10 -15.34 -19.41
CA LYS A 200 -6.40 -15.44 -20.09
C LYS A 200 -6.84 -16.88 -20.33
N SER A 201 -5.94 -17.83 -20.60
CA SER A 201 -6.34 -19.26 -20.68
C SER A 201 -6.86 -19.77 -19.34
N PHE A 202 -6.15 -19.50 -18.23
CA PHE A 202 -6.61 -19.87 -16.89
C PHE A 202 -7.93 -19.19 -16.50
N GLU A 203 -8.13 -17.91 -16.84
CA GLU A 203 -9.42 -17.23 -16.67
C GLU A 203 -10.54 -17.94 -17.45
N THR A 204 -10.29 -18.31 -18.71
CA THR A 204 -11.29 -19.02 -19.53
C THR A 204 -11.58 -20.44 -19.03
N GLU A 205 -10.57 -21.17 -18.56
CA GLU A 205 -10.73 -22.51 -17.95
C GLU A 205 -11.58 -22.43 -16.67
N HIS A 206 -11.31 -21.45 -15.80
CA HIS A 206 -12.09 -21.20 -14.59
C HIS A 206 -13.55 -20.85 -14.92
N VAL A 207 -13.79 -19.92 -15.86
CA VAL A 207 -15.14 -19.56 -16.30
C VAL A 207 -15.87 -20.76 -16.95
N GLN A 208 -15.16 -21.58 -17.72
CA GLN A 208 -15.72 -22.78 -18.35
C GLN A 208 -16.13 -23.84 -17.31
N LEU A 209 -15.33 -24.04 -16.25
CA LEU A 209 -15.69 -24.93 -15.14
C LEU A 209 -16.93 -24.42 -14.40
N MET A 210 -16.99 -23.13 -14.08
CA MET A 210 -18.17 -22.50 -13.46
C MET A 210 -19.42 -22.59 -14.37
N GLN A 211 -19.26 -22.47 -15.68
CA GLN A 211 -20.34 -22.67 -16.66
C GLN A 211 -20.82 -24.13 -16.66
N GLN A 212 -19.92 -25.11 -16.63
CA GLN A 212 -20.28 -26.52 -16.58
C GLN A 212 -21.00 -26.89 -15.27
N GLU A 213 -20.60 -26.32 -14.14
CA GLU A 213 -21.28 -26.55 -12.86
C GLU A 213 -22.66 -25.91 -12.82
N THR A 214 -22.78 -24.64 -13.21
CA THR A 214 -24.09 -23.95 -13.27
C THR A 214 -25.05 -24.60 -14.27
N ALA A 215 -24.56 -25.13 -15.40
CA ALA A 215 -25.37 -25.91 -16.35
C ALA A 215 -25.86 -27.25 -15.75
N LYS A 216 -25.02 -27.98 -14.99
CA LYS A 216 -25.43 -29.20 -14.27
C LYS A 216 -26.50 -28.87 -13.22
N ASN A 217 -26.29 -27.83 -12.43
CA ASN A 217 -27.23 -27.39 -11.39
C ASN A 217 -28.57 -26.96 -12.00
N LEU A 218 -28.57 -26.23 -13.13
CA LEU A 218 -29.78 -25.91 -13.88
C LEU A 218 -30.52 -27.16 -14.38
N SER A 219 -29.79 -28.13 -14.95
CA SER A 219 -30.37 -29.39 -15.40
C SER A 219 -30.98 -30.20 -14.25
N GLN A 220 -30.34 -30.25 -13.08
CA GLN A 220 -30.92 -30.87 -11.88
C GLN A 220 -32.22 -30.15 -11.46
N CYS A 221 -32.21 -28.81 -11.36
CA CYS A 221 -33.40 -28.04 -11.04
C CYS A 221 -34.55 -28.26 -12.05
N GLN A 222 -34.24 -28.42 -13.33
CA GLN A 222 -35.24 -28.77 -14.36
C GLN A 222 -35.85 -30.16 -14.10
N MET A 223 -35.03 -31.18 -13.85
CA MET A 223 -35.49 -32.53 -13.53
C MET A 223 -36.32 -32.57 -12.22
N GLU A 224 -35.99 -31.75 -11.23
CA GLU A 224 -36.77 -31.60 -10.01
C GLU A 224 -38.10 -30.89 -10.27
N CYS A 225 -38.13 -29.82 -11.07
CA CYS A 225 -39.37 -29.18 -11.51
C CYS A 225 -40.30 -30.14 -12.26
N GLU A 226 -39.78 -30.92 -13.22
CA GLU A 226 -40.57 -31.96 -13.90
C GLU A 226 -41.14 -33.00 -12.92
N LYS A 227 -40.34 -33.43 -11.94
CA LYS A 227 -40.77 -34.39 -10.90
C LYS A 227 -41.90 -33.82 -10.04
N TYR A 228 -41.82 -32.55 -9.64
CA TYR A 228 -42.91 -31.89 -8.91
C TYR A 228 -44.14 -31.66 -9.79
N GLN A 229 -43.98 -31.30 -11.06
CA GLN A 229 -45.07 -31.16 -12.02
C GLN A 229 -45.82 -32.49 -12.22
N ARG A 230 -45.11 -33.59 -12.49
CA ARG A 230 -45.70 -34.95 -12.57
C ARG A 230 -46.41 -35.36 -11.28
N LYS A 231 -45.87 -34.99 -10.11
CA LYS A 231 -46.53 -35.24 -8.81
C LYS A 231 -47.82 -34.43 -8.66
N LEU A 232 -47.84 -33.16 -9.08
CA LEU A 232 -49.04 -32.33 -9.09
C LEU A 232 -50.10 -32.92 -10.04
N GLU A 233 -49.72 -33.35 -11.25
CA GLU A 233 -50.65 -33.99 -12.20
C GLU A 233 -51.32 -35.25 -11.62
N VAL A 234 -50.59 -36.08 -10.86
CA VAL A 234 -51.15 -37.26 -10.18
C VAL A 234 -52.09 -36.83 -9.05
N LEU A 235 -51.65 -35.94 -8.15
CA LEU A 235 -52.48 -35.45 -7.04
C LEU A 235 -53.75 -34.74 -7.52
N THR A 236 -53.70 -34.01 -8.64
CA THR A 236 -54.87 -33.38 -9.26
C THR A 236 -55.84 -34.43 -9.82
N LYS A 237 -55.34 -35.51 -10.45
CA LYS A 237 -56.18 -36.63 -10.90
C LYS A 237 -56.83 -37.37 -9.71
N GLU A 238 -56.06 -37.63 -8.66
CA GLU A 238 -56.56 -38.24 -7.42
C GLU A 238 -57.64 -37.35 -6.77
N PHE A 239 -57.38 -36.04 -6.63
CA PHE A 239 -58.35 -35.06 -6.12
C PHE A 239 -59.65 -35.06 -6.91
N TYR A 240 -59.62 -34.96 -8.25
CA TYR A 240 -60.84 -34.98 -9.05
C TYR A 240 -61.56 -36.34 -9.00
N SER A 241 -60.84 -37.46 -8.90
CA SER A 241 -61.46 -38.78 -8.73
C SER A 241 -62.16 -38.90 -7.37
N LEU A 242 -61.55 -38.39 -6.30
CA LEU A 242 -62.11 -38.35 -4.96
C LEU A 242 -63.32 -37.41 -4.89
N GLN A 243 -63.21 -36.22 -5.50
CA GLN A 243 -64.31 -35.27 -5.65
C GLN A 243 -65.50 -35.97 -6.34
N SER A 244 -65.32 -36.55 -7.52
CA SER A 244 -66.38 -37.25 -8.25
C SER A 244 -66.99 -38.43 -7.47
N SER A 245 -66.16 -39.18 -6.71
CA SER A 245 -66.65 -40.24 -5.82
C SER A 245 -67.46 -39.71 -4.62
N SER A 246 -67.15 -38.52 -4.13
CA SER A 246 -67.89 -37.89 -3.03
C SER A 246 -69.17 -37.20 -3.52
N GLU A 247 -69.16 -36.58 -4.71
CA GLU A 247 -70.34 -36.04 -5.37
C GLU A 247 -71.36 -37.14 -5.72
N THR A 248 -70.90 -38.26 -6.29
CA THR A 248 -71.78 -39.43 -6.52
C THR A 248 -72.32 -40.00 -5.21
N ARG A 249 -71.49 -40.11 -4.16
CA ARG A 249 -71.99 -40.54 -2.83
C ARG A 249 -72.96 -39.56 -2.17
N ILE A 250 -72.81 -38.25 -2.41
CA ILE A 250 -73.76 -37.23 -1.98
C ILE A 250 -75.09 -37.40 -2.71
N ILE A 251 -75.07 -37.66 -4.02
CA ILE A 251 -76.27 -37.93 -4.83
C ILE A 251 -76.97 -39.23 -4.38
N GLU A 252 -76.22 -40.29 -4.08
CA GLU A 252 -76.76 -41.54 -3.48
C GLU A 252 -77.46 -41.27 -2.14
N LEU A 253 -76.85 -40.47 -1.26
CA LEU A 253 -77.44 -40.15 0.04
C LEU A 253 -78.63 -39.19 -0.09
N GLN A 254 -78.60 -38.24 -1.02
CA GLN A 254 -79.73 -37.34 -1.30
C GLN A 254 -80.93 -38.09 -1.89
N THR A 255 -80.69 -39.06 -2.79
CA THR A 255 -81.75 -39.91 -3.36
C THR A 255 -82.32 -40.89 -2.33
N GLN A 256 -81.48 -41.51 -1.50
CA GLN A 256 -81.97 -42.31 -0.36
C GLN A 256 -82.78 -41.46 0.63
N ASN A 257 -82.35 -40.23 0.92
CA ASN A 257 -83.07 -39.34 1.83
C ASN A 257 -84.41 -38.85 1.23
N SER A 258 -84.49 -38.62 -0.08
CA SER A 258 -85.76 -38.29 -0.74
C SER A 258 -86.70 -39.50 -0.83
N GLU A 259 -86.18 -40.73 -0.99
CA GLU A 259 -86.97 -41.95 -0.83
C GLU A 259 -87.52 -42.10 0.60
N PHE A 260 -86.69 -41.88 1.63
CA PHE A 260 -87.14 -41.96 3.01
C PHE A 260 -88.15 -40.87 3.36
N GLN A 261 -87.96 -39.64 2.87
CA GLN A 261 -88.94 -38.57 3.00
C GLN A 261 -90.26 -38.95 2.31
N ALA A 262 -90.23 -39.42 1.06
CA ALA A 262 -91.45 -39.84 0.36
C ALA A 262 -92.20 -40.99 1.06
N ARG A 263 -91.47 -41.93 1.68
CA ARG A 263 -92.06 -42.98 2.53
C ARG A 263 -92.67 -42.39 3.81
N LEU A 264 -91.97 -41.46 4.47
CA LEU A 264 -92.47 -40.77 5.66
C LEU A 264 -93.72 -39.94 5.36
N ASP A 265 -93.74 -39.20 4.24
CA ASP A 265 -94.91 -38.48 3.74
C ASP A 265 -96.12 -39.40 3.50
N THR A 266 -95.90 -40.67 3.09
CA THR A 266 -96.99 -41.66 2.98
C THR A 266 -97.46 -42.19 4.33
N TYR A 267 -96.56 -42.39 5.30
CA TYR A 267 -96.95 -42.76 6.66
C TYR A 267 -97.70 -41.63 7.37
N GLU A 268 -97.25 -40.37 7.25
CA GLU A 268 -97.95 -39.21 7.81
C GLU A 268 -99.38 -39.04 7.24
N LYS A 269 -99.60 -39.35 5.96
CA LYS A 269 -100.94 -39.30 5.35
C LYS A 269 -101.84 -40.39 5.93
N LEU A 270 -101.34 -41.62 6.02
CA LEU A 270 -102.05 -42.73 6.66
C LEU A 270 -102.33 -42.47 8.15
N GLU A 271 -101.43 -41.78 8.86
CA GLU A 271 -101.64 -41.40 10.27
C GLU A 271 -102.73 -40.32 10.41
N LYS A 272 -102.72 -39.28 9.55
CA LYS A 272 -103.78 -38.26 9.52
C LYS A 272 -105.14 -38.85 9.14
N GLU A 273 -105.18 -39.73 8.15
CA GLU A 273 -106.39 -40.49 7.78
C GLU A 273 -106.91 -41.32 8.97
N LEU A 274 -106.03 -41.98 9.72
CA LEU A 274 -106.41 -42.75 10.92
C LEU A 274 -106.89 -41.87 12.08
N ASP A 275 -106.28 -40.72 12.33
CA ASP A 275 -106.69 -39.78 13.38
C ASP A 275 -108.06 -39.15 13.05
N GLU A 276 -108.32 -38.79 11.78
CA GLU A 276 -109.64 -38.32 11.34
C GLU A 276 -110.72 -39.39 11.57
N ILE A 277 -110.43 -40.68 11.31
CA ILE A 277 -111.34 -41.80 11.59
C ILE A 277 -111.54 -41.99 13.10
N ILE A 278 -110.49 -41.85 13.92
CA ILE A 278 -110.60 -41.95 15.39
C ILE A 278 -111.49 -40.82 15.92
N LEU A 279 -111.33 -39.58 15.43
CA LEU A 279 -112.16 -38.45 15.85
C LEU A 279 -113.63 -38.64 15.45
N GLN A 280 -113.89 -38.95 14.17
CA GLN A 280 -115.25 -39.23 13.67
C GLN A 280 -115.94 -40.35 14.47
N THR A 281 -115.21 -41.43 14.79
CA THR A 281 -115.77 -42.55 15.58
C THR A 281 -115.79 -42.29 17.09
N ALA A 282 -115.14 -41.26 17.59
CA ALA A 282 -115.24 -40.80 18.98
C ALA A 282 -116.42 -39.85 19.22
N GLU A 283 -116.80 -39.04 18.22
CA GLU A 283 -117.92 -38.08 18.32
C GLU A 283 -119.31 -38.72 18.19
N MET A 284 -119.43 -39.89 17.53
CA MET A 284 -120.72 -40.57 17.35
C MET A 284 -121.25 -41.21 18.64
N GLU A 285 -122.45 -40.82 19.09
CA GLU A 285 -123.02 -41.31 20.35
C GLU A 285 -123.44 -42.80 20.30
N ASP A 286 -123.77 -43.36 19.13
CA ASP A 286 -124.10 -44.78 18.94
C ASP A 286 -122.83 -45.63 18.70
N GLU A 287 -122.66 -46.73 19.43
CA GLU A 287 -121.54 -47.67 19.24
C GLU A 287 -121.66 -48.47 17.94
N VAL A 288 -122.87 -48.81 17.48
CA VAL A 288 -123.10 -49.66 16.31
C VAL A 288 -122.74 -48.93 15.02
N GLU A 289 -123.05 -47.63 14.94
CA GLU A 289 -122.74 -46.85 13.75
C GLU A 289 -121.29 -46.31 13.75
N ALA A 290 -120.68 -46.13 14.93
CA ALA A 290 -119.24 -45.92 15.03
C ALA A 290 -118.43 -47.15 14.57
N GLU A 291 -118.85 -48.39 14.92
CA GLU A 291 -118.21 -49.59 14.35
C GLU A 291 -118.43 -49.70 12.84
N ARG A 292 -119.54 -49.19 12.29
CA ARG A 292 -119.79 -49.11 10.84
C ARG A 292 -118.81 -48.15 10.14
N VAL A 293 -118.66 -46.92 10.63
CA VAL A 293 -117.74 -45.92 10.05
C VAL A 293 -116.29 -46.43 10.10
N LEU A 294 -115.88 -47.00 11.23
CA LEU A 294 -114.58 -47.64 11.40
C LEU A 294 -114.40 -48.76 10.34
N PHE A 295 -115.38 -49.64 10.17
CA PHE A 295 -115.35 -50.75 9.21
C PHE A 295 -115.28 -50.29 7.74
N SER A 296 -115.95 -49.19 7.36
CA SER A 296 -115.88 -48.66 5.98
C SER A 296 -114.48 -48.23 5.55
N TYR A 297 -113.63 -47.79 6.48
CA TYR A 297 -112.21 -47.52 6.24
C TYR A 297 -111.31 -48.77 6.40
N GLY A 298 -111.89 -49.98 6.24
CA GLY A 298 -111.14 -51.24 6.15
C GLY A 298 -110.83 -51.93 7.49
N TYR A 299 -111.34 -51.42 8.61
CA TYR A 299 -111.24 -52.03 9.95
C TYR A 299 -112.01 -53.36 10.04
N GLY A 300 -111.46 -54.39 9.42
CA GLY A 300 -112.11 -55.69 9.30
C GLY A 300 -111.37 -56.63 8.37
N ALA A 301 -110.89 -56.11 7.23
CA ALA A 301 -110.25 -56.89 6.18
C ALA A 301 -108.73 -57.03 6.39
N ASN A 302 -107.99 -55.91 6.37
CA ASN A 302 -106.53 -55.93 6.15
C ASN A 302 -105.67 -55.42 7.33
N VAL A 303 -106.28 -55.10 8.48
CA VAL A 303 -105.55 -54.57 9.66
C VAL A 303 -105.11 -55.73 10.58
N PRO A 304 -103.80 -55.89 10.90
CA PRO A 304 -103.32 -56.92 11.83
C PRO A 304 -104.02 -56.87 13.19
N THR A 305 -104.26 -58.04 13.80
CA THR A 305 -105.09 -58.18 15.02
C THR A 305 -104.60 -57.36 16.21
N THR A 306 -103.29 -57.14 16.32
CA THR A 306 -102.66 -56.26 17.33
C THR A 306 -102.95 -54.78 17.08
N ALA A 307 -102.87 -54.32 15.83
CA ALA A 307 -103.24 -52.96 15.43
C ALA A 307 -104.76 -52.74 15.59
N LYS A 308 -105.59 -53.71 15.18
CA LYS A 308 -107.04 -53.69 15.38
C LYS A 308 -107.42 -53.51 16.86
N ARG A 309 -106.76 -54.24 17.76
CA ARG A 309 -106.94 -54.09 19.22
C ARG A 309 -106.52 -52.70 19.71
N ARG A 310 -105.36 -52.19 19.27
CA ARG A 310 -104.88 -50.84 19.64
C ARG A 310 -105.85 -49.76 19.20
N LEU A 311 -106.32 -49.79 17.94
CA LEU A 311 -107.25 -48.79 17.41
C LEU A 311 -108.57 -48.74 18.22
N LYS A 312 -109.15 -49.90 18.55
CA LYS A 312 -110.35 -49.94 19.42
C LYS A 312 -110.07 -49.37 20.81
N GLN A 313 -108.89 -49.61 21.37
CA GLN A 313 -108.48 -49.01 22.65
C GLN A 313 -108.32 -47.49 22.54
N SER A 314 -107.72 -46.97 21.44
CA SER A 314 -107.62 -45.53 21.19
C SER A 314 -108.99 -44.85 21.07
N VAL A 315 -109.94 -45.43 20.33
CA VAL A 315 -111.31 -44.87 20.19
C VAL A 315 -112.05 -44.85 21.53
N HIS A 316 -111.97 -45.93 22.33
CA HIS A 316 -112.56 -45.93 23.68
C HIS A 316 -111.88 -44.92 24.63
N LEU A 317 -110.56 -44.72 24.51
CA LEU A 317 -109.84 -43.72 25.29
C LEU A 317 -110.21 -42.28 24.87
N ALA A 318 -110.33 -42.00 23.58
CA ALA A 318 -110.77 -40.70 23.05
C ALA A 318 -112.20 -40.35 23.55
N ARG A 319 -113.15 -41.28 23.43
CA ARG A 319 -114.50 -41.16 23.99
C ARG A 319 -114.48 -40.87 25.50
N ARG A 320 -113.62 -41.59 26.25
CA ARG A 320 -113.50 -41.42 27.70
C ARG A 320 -112.87 -40.08 28.09
N LEU A 321 -111.89 -39.59 27.32
CA LEU A 321 -111.26 -38.29 27.52
C LEU A 321 -112.25 -37.15 27.25
N LEU A 322 -112.96 -37.16 26.12
CA LEU A 322 -114.02 -36.18 25.81
C LEU A 322 -115.07 -36.09 26.92
N GLN A 323 -115.49 -37.24 27.47
CA GLN A 323 -116.46 -37.29 28.57
C GLN A 323 -115.89 -36.72 29.89
N LEU A 324 -114.63 -37.00 30.21
CA LEU A 324 -113.95 -36.47 31.40
C LEU A 324 -113.65 -34.98 31.26
N GLU A 325 -113.26 -34.50 30.09
CA GLU A 325 -112.98 -33.10 29.80
C GLU A 325 -114.25 -32.25 29.92
N LYS A 326 -115.38 -32.75 29.40
CA LYS A 326 -116.71 -32.15 29.60
C LYS A 326 -117.06 -32.04 31.09
N GLN A 327 -116.77 -33.05 31.91
CA GLN A 327 -116.95 -32.99 33.38
C GLN A 327 -116.00 -31.99 34.06
N ASN A 328 -114.72 -31.98 33.68
CA ASN A 328 -113.71 -31.09 34.25
C ASN A 328 -114.03 -29.60 33.96
N SER A 329 -114.58 -29.31 32.76
CA SER A 329 -115.03 -27.97 32.37
C SER A 329 -116.19 -27.40 33.21
N LEU A 330 -116.92 -28.27 33.92
CA LEU A 330 -117.97 -27.88 34.87
C LEU A 330 -117.35 -27.62 36.26
N LEU A 331 -116.53 -28.56 36.75
CA LEU A 331 -115.87 -28.46 38.06
C LEU A 331 -114.98 -27.22 38.20
N VAL A 332 -114.32 -26.78 37.12
CA VAL A 332 -113.54 -25.53 37.12
C VAL A 332 -114.40 -24.30 37.41
N LYS A 333 -115.61 -24.22 36.82
CA LYS A 333 -116.53 -23.08 37.01
C LYS A 333 -117.08 -23.02 38.44
N ASP A 334 -117.42 -24.17 39.01
CA ASP A 334 -117.85 -24.25 40.42
C ASP A 334 -116.72 -23.80 41.36
N LEU A 335 -115.47 -24.19 41.07
CA LEU A 335 -114.30 -23.83 41.86
C LEU A 335 -113.93 -22.35 41.77
N GLU A 336 -114.15 -21.71 40.61
CA GLU A 336 -114.01 -20.25 40.45
C GLU A 336 -115.03 -19.50 41.31
N HIS A 337 -116.31 -19.90 41.27
CA HIS A 337 -117.35 -19.26 42.09
C HIS A 337 -117.08 -19.37 43.60
N GLN A 338 -116.55 -20.50 44.08
CA GLN A 338 -116.16 -20.66 45.49
C GLN A 338 -115.03 -19.70 45.92
N LYS A 339 -114.08 -19.37 45.03
CA LYS A 339 -112.99 -18.42 45.34
C LYS A 339 -113.53 -17.00 45.55
N GLU A 340 -114.51 -16.57 44.78
CA GLU A 340 -115.11 -15.23 44.91
C GLU A 340 -115.75 -15.02 46.29
N GLN A 341 -116.43 -16.05 46.82
CA GLN A 341 -117.06 -16.01 48.14
C GLN A 341 -116.01 -15.87 49.28
N VAL A 342 -114.89 -16.58 49.18
CA VAL A 342 -113.78 -16.48 50.16
C VAL A 342 -113.17 -15.07 50.17
N ILE A 343 -113.00 -14.45 49.00
CA ILE A 343 -112.46 -13.09 48.89
C ILE A 343 -113.37 -12.09 49.61
N GLN A 344 -114.70 -12.19 49.46
CA GLN A 344 -115.64 -11.28 50.12
C GLN A 344 -115.52 -11.34 51.66
N ILE A 345 -115.55 -12.55 52.23
CA ILE A 345 -115.44 -12.76 53.69
C ILE A 345 -114.11 -12.20 54.24
N SER A 346 -113.00 -12.36 53.50
CA SER A 346 -111.69 -11.82 53.92
C SER A 346 -111.69 -10.30 54.11
N GLN A 347 -112.39 -9.55 53.24
CA GLN A 347 -112.46 -8.10 53.31
C GLN A 347 -113.30 -7.56 54.47
N GLU A 348 -114.21 -8.36 55.03
CA GLU A 348 -115.00 -8.00 56.22
C GLU A 348 -114.16 -8.16 57.50
N LEU A 349 -113.33 -9.20 57.57
CA LEU A 349 -112.42 -9.46 58.68
C LEU A 349 -111.41 -8.31 58.89
N ASP A 350 -110.81 -7.82 57.80
CA ASP A 350 -109.84 -6.72 57.86
C ASP A 350 -110.47 -5.40 58.36
N ARG A 351 -111.72 -5.11 57.98
CA ARG A 351 -112.46 -3.95 58.46
C ARG A 351 -112.68 -4.03 59.97
N ALA A 352 -113.09 -5.20 60.49
CA ALA A 352 -113.29 -5.41 61.92
C ALA A 352 -111.98 -5.25 62.72
N ASN A 353 -110.86 -5.81 62.21
CA ASN A 353 -109.54 -5.65 62.82
C ASN A 353 -109.06 -4.19 62.85
N SER A 354 -109.40 -3.37 61.85
CA SER A 354 -109.00 -1.96 61.82
C SER A 354 -109.64 -1.14 62.96
N LEU A 355 -110.91 -1.39 63.28
CA LEU A 355 -111.66 -0.72 64.35
C LEU A 355 -111.13 -1.10 65.74
N LEU A 356 -110.81 -2.37 65.97
CA LEU A 356 -110.31 -2.85 67.26
C LEU A 356 -108.99 -2.17 67.67
N ASN A 357 -108.10 -1.90 66.70
CA ASN A 357 -106.80 -1.28 66.94
C ASN A 357 -106.90 0.20 67.37
N GLN A 358 -107.92 0.94 66.93
CA GLN A 358 -108.11 2.34 67.34
C GLN A 358 -108.52 2.46 68.82
N ALA A 359 -109.35 1.53 69.31
CA ALA A 359 -109.87 1.57 70.68
C ALA A 359 -108.81 1.33 71.77
N GLN A 360 -107.70 0.64 71.44
CA GLN A 360 -106.69 0.22 72.44
C GLN A 360 -105.58 1.25 72.71
N GLN A 361 -105.40 2.27 71.86
CA GLN A 361 -104.29 3.23 72.02
C GLN A 361 -104.32 4.03 73.34
N PRO A 362 -105.46 4.57 73.83
CA PRO A 362 -105.49 5.33 75.08
C PRO A 362 -105.10 4.48 76.30
N TYR A 363 -105.51 3.21 76.32
CA TYR A 363 -105.16 2.26 77.38
C TYR A 363 -103.67 1.93 77.38
N LYS A 364 -103.05 1.77 76.20
CA LYS A 364 -101.62 1.46 76.10
C LYS A 364 -100.74 2.59 76.66
N TYR A 365 -101.05 3.85 76.33
CA TYR A 365 -100.33 5.02 76.85
C TYR A 365 -100.54 5.21 78.38
N LEU A 366 -101.72 4.87 78.89
CA LEU A 366 -101.99 4.87 80.33
C LEU A 366 -101.17 3.81 81.09
N ILE A 367 -101.00 2.61 80.51
CA ILE A 367 -100.19 1.54 81.10
C ILE A 367 -98.70 1.94 81.19
N GLU A 368 -98.14 2.48 80.11
CA GLU A 368 -96.72 2.92 80.08
C GLU A 368 -96.45 4.06 81.09
N THR A 369 -97.39 5.01 81.25
CA THR A 369 -97.26 6.11 82.22
C THR A 369 -97.47 5.68 83.68
N VAL A 370 -98.24 4.62 83.94
CA VAL A 370 -98.32 3.99 85.27
C VAL A 370 -97.01 3.27 85.61
N GLN A 371 -96.48 2.46 84.69
CA GLN A 371 -95.23 1.71 84.90
C GLN A 371 -94.03 2.62 85.23
N GLN A 372 -93.92 3.80 84.60
CA GLN A 372 -92.90 4.79 84.95
C GLN A 372 -93.05 5.35 86.38
N ARG A 373 -94.27 5.47 86.91
CA ARG A 373 -94.48 5.88 88.31
C ARG A 373 -94.15 4.76 89.29
N ASP A 374 -94.53 3.53 88.98
CA ASP A 374 -94.21 2.38 89.83
C ASP A 374 -92.70 2.15 89.97
N SER A 375 -91.92 2.40 88.91
CA SER A 375 -90.45 2.32 89.00
C SER A 375 -89.86 3.40 89.93
N GLN A 376 -90.38 4.63 89.91
CA GLN A 376 -89.97 5.68 90.85
C GLN A 376 -90.35 5.34 92.31
N ILE A 377 -91.52 4.74 92.52
CA ILE A 377 -91.98 4.27 93.83
C ILE A 377 -91.10 3.12 94.35
N SER A 378 -90.63 2.22 93.47
CA SER A 378 -89.73 1.11 93.88
C SER A 378 -88.39 1.61 94.43
N LEU A 379 -87.74 2.56 93.74
CA LEU A 379 -86.49 3.19 94.19
C LEU A 379 -86.65 3.91 95.54
N GLN A 380 -87.77 4.61 95.74
CA GLN A 380 -88.06 5.26 97.03
C GLN A 380 -88.31 4.25 98.15
N LYS A 381 -88.99 3.12 97.85
CA LYS A 381 -89.20 2.03 98.82
C LYS A 381 -87.88 1.36 99.22
N GLU A 382 -86.98 1.05 98.29
CA GLU A 382 -85.66 0.50 98.63
C GLU A 382 -84.90 1.43 99.58
N HIS A 383 -84.88 2.73 99.27
CA HIS A 383 -84.23 3.75 100.10
C HIS A 383 -84.80 3.85 101.52
N ILE A 384 -86.11 3.61 101.69
CA ILE A 384 -86.78 3.50 103.00
C ILE A 384 -86.36 2.20 103.70
N THR A 385 -86.43 1.04 103.04
CA THR A 385 -86.08 -0.24 103.68
C THR A 385 -84.61 -0.31 104.13
N GLN A 386 -83.72 0.46 103.50
CA GLN A 386 -82.33 0.57 103.93
C GLN A 386 -82.22 1.34 105.27
N LEU A 387 -82.90 2.48 105.39
CA LEU A 387 -82.99 3.24 106.64
C LEU A 387 -83.69 2.44 107.76
N GLU A 388 -84.70 1.64 107.42
CA GLU A 388 -85.38 0.75 108.38
C GLU A 388 -84.45 -0.36 108.89
N LYS A 389 -83.56 -0.91 108.04
CA LYS A 389 -82.53 -1.87 108.48
C LYS A 389 -81.57 -1.23 109.48
N ASP A 390 -81.08 -0.03 109.20
CA ASP A 390 -80.16 0.71 110.08
C ASP A 390 -80.81 1.00 111.45
N VAL A 391 -82.06 1.47 111.45
CA VAL A 391 -82.87 1.64 112.67
C VAL A 391 -83.08 0.30 113.40
N SER A 392 -83.27 -0.81 112.67
CA SER A 392 -83.41 -2.14 113.27
C SER A 392 -82.11 -2.65 113.92
N LEU A 393 -80.94 -2.30 113.36
CA LEU A 393 -79.64 -2.66 113.91
C LEU A 393 -79.38 -1.88 115.20
N LEU A 394 -79.58 -0.56 115.19
CA LEU A 394 -79.50 0.28 116.39
C LEU A 394 -80.48 -0.18 117.48
N ASN A 395 -81.68 -0.66 117.12
CA ASN A 395 -82.61 -1.25 118.09
C ASN A 395 -82.17 -2.65 118.58
N LYS A 396 -81.47 -3.45 117.77
CA LYS A 396 -80.87 -4.73 118.20
C LYS A 396 -79.72 -4.52 119.17
N GLU A 397 -78.84 -3.55 118.89
CA GLU A 397 -77.77 -3.12 119.81
C GLU A 397 -78.36 -2.57 121.11
N LYS A 398 -79.34 -1.66 121.02
CA LYS A 398 -80.06 -1.13 122.18
C LYS A 398 -80.77 -2.22 122.98
N THR A 399 -81.38 -3.22 122.34
CA THR A 399 -82.03 -4.35 123.04
C THR A 399 -81.04 -5.38 123.58
N ALA A 400 -79.84 -5.50 123.00
CA ALA A 400 -78.74 -6.28 123.56
C ALA A 400 -78.13 -5.59 124.78
N LEU A 401 -77.91 -4.27 124.72
CA LEU A 401 -77.60 -3.44 125.88
C LEU A 401 -78.70 -3.58 126.94
N LEU A 402 -79.99 -3.55 126.56
CA LEU A 402 -81.14 -3.83 127.44
C LEU A 402 -81.24 -5.29 127.93
N ARG A 403 -80.36 -6.20 127.47
CA ARG A 403 -80.28 -7.61 127.90
C ARG A 403 -79.05 -7.91 128.77
N VAL A 404 -77.88 -7.33 128.46
CA VAL A 404 -76.75 -7.24 129.40
C VAL A 404 -77.15 -6.41 130.63
N LYS A 405 -77.96 -5.37 130.41
CA LYS A 405 -78.78 -4.71 131.42
C LYS A 405 -79.69 -5.68 132.17
N ASN A 406 -80.28 -6.69 131.56
CA ASN A 406 -81.05 -7.65 132.37
C ASN A 406 -80.14 -8.75 132.96
N GLN A 407 -78.86 -8.43 133.32
CA GLN A 407 -77.87 -9.33 133.93
C GLN A 407 -77.10 -8.89 135.27
N MET A 408 -77.51 -7.82 136.02
CA MET A 408 -77.24 -7.19 137.44
C MET A 408 -77.97 -5.94 138.37
N ALA A 409 -79.23 -5.31 138.67
CA ALA A 409 -80.85 -5.07 138.46
C ALA A 409 -82.12 -5.66 137.40
N ALA A 410 -82.48 -6.80 136.58
CA ALA A 410 -82.44 -8.40 136.22
C ALA A 410 -81.37 -9.75 136.14
N ASP A 411 -79.97 -9.95 136.30
CA ASP A 411 -79.10 -11.13 136.90
C ASP A 411 -77.95 -10.98 138.07
N LEU A 412 -77.87 -9.97 138.99
CA LEU A 412 -77.08 -9.81 140.28
C LEU A 412 -77.76 -10.29 141.59
N GLU A 413 -79.07 -10.07 141.69
CA GLU A 413 -80.00 -10.30 142.81
C GLU A 413 -79.82 -11.65 143.44
N ARG A 414 -79.14 -12.60 142.80
CA ARG A 414 -78.38 -13.66 143.46
C ARG A 414 -77.68 -13.23 144.77
N LEU A 415 -77.42 -11.96 145.05
CA LEU A 415 -76.95 -11.50 146.36
C LEU A 415 -78.06 -11.20 147.41
N LEU A 416 -79.33 -11.28 147.03
CA LEU A 416 -80.52 -11.43 147.90
C LEU A 416 -80.77 -12.90 148.26
N ASN A 417 -80.57 -13.89 147.37
CA ASN A 417 -80.72 -15.33 147.71
C ASN A 417 -79.43 -16.13 147.90
N ASP A 418 -78.23 -15.66 147.58
CA ASP A 418 -77.02 -16.12 148.29
C ASP A 418 -77.13 -15.69 149.77
N ARG A 419 -77.90 -14.62 150.04
CA ARG A 419 -78.22 -14.10 151.37
C ARG A 419 -79.44 -14.77 152.02
N GLU A 420 -80.51 -15.05 151.27
CA GLU A 420 -81.62 -15.89 151.73
C GLU A 420 -81.21 -17.38 151.78
N GLU A 421 -80.24 -17.85 150.99
CA GLU A 421 -79.57 -19.15 151.18
C GLU A 421 -78.84 -19.18 152.52
N LEU A 422 -78.04 -18.16 152.83
CA LEU A 422 -77.40 -18.05 154.14
C LEU A 422 -78.44 -17.97 155.29
N ALA A 423 -79.69 -17.59 154.98
CA ALA A 423 -80.81 -17.67 155.92
C ALA A 423 -81.47 -19.06 155.99
N THR A 424 -81.77 -19.75 154.87
CA THR A 424 -82.44 -21.08 154.91
C THR A 424 -81.47 -22.25 155.08
N MET A 425 -80.17 -22.10 154.79
CA MET A 425 -79.14 -23.02 155.30
C MET A 425 -79.09 -23.01 156.84
N LYS A 426 -79.58 -21.95 157.49
CA LYS A 426 -79.82 -21.91 158.94
C LYS A 426 -81.07 -22.69 159.36
N GLN A 427 -82.04 -22.92 158.46
CA GLN A 427 -83.29 -23.64 158.77
C GLN A 427 -83.12 -25.18 158.85
N ILE A 428 -81.96 -25.69 158.44
CA ILE A 428 -81.75 -27.11 158.10
C ILE A 428 -80.75 -27.84 159.01
N ILE A 429 -79.97 -27.11 159.82
CA ILE A 429 -79.12 -27.68 160.88
C ILE A 429 -79.85 -27.81 162.22
N ILE A 430 -80.87 -26.98 162.49
CA ILE A 430 -81.73 -27.19 163.67
C ILE A 430 -82.65 -28.40 163.44
N THR A 431 -83.34 -28.48 162.29
CA THR A 431 -84.19 -29.63 161.94
C THR A 431 -84.33 -29.86 160.42
N LEU A 432 -83.45 -30.69 159.85
CA LEU A 432 -83.61 -31.49 158.61
C LEU A 432 -83.60 -30.81 157.19
N HIS A 433 -82.49 -31.01 156.45
CA HIS A 433 -82.33 -31.24 154.97
C HIS A 433 -82.53 -30.14 153.85
N GLY A 434 -81.43 -29.69 153.17
CA GLY A 434 -81.31 -29.43 151.69
C GLY A 434 -81.59 -28.05 150.99
N LYS A 435 -80.88 -27.69 149.86
CA LYS A 435 -80.89 -26.39 149.06
C LYS A 435 -81.95 -26.26 147.90
N HIS A 436 -82.23 -25.17 147.14
CA HIS A 436 -81.59 -23.89 146.64
C HIS A 436 -80.55 -23.98 145.49
N CYS A 437 -80.21 -22.95 144.63
CA CYS A 437 -80.40 -21.47 144.58
C CYS A 437 -80.80 -20.94 143.15
N GLU A 438 -81.06 -19.62 142.95
CA GLU A 438 -81.78 -19.02 141.78
C GLU A 438 -81.22 -17.66 141.18
N GLN A 439 -82.09 -16.79 140.60
CA GLN A 439 -82.19 -15.30 140.79
C GLN A 439 -81.74 -14.20 139.73
N ASN A 440 -82.27 -12.92 139.77
CA ASN A 440 -82.23 -11.73 138.78
C ASN A 440 -81.02 -10.69 139.06
N LEU A 441 -80.50 -9.39 138.77
CA LEU A 441 -80.53 -7.88 138.29
C LEU A 441 -79.91 -6.94 136.70
N PRO A 442 -79.46 -5.59 136.12
CA PRO A 442 -79.93 -4.09 136.02
C PRO A 442 -80.10 -3.22 134.71
N LEU A 443 -81.12 -2.33 134.75
CA LEU A 443 -81.03 -0.88 134.40
C LEU A 443 -79.77 -0.34 133.66
N SER A 444 -79.86 0.38 132.53
CA SER A 444 -80.88 1.38 132.09
C SER A 444 -80.87 1.52 130.53
N HIS A 445 -81.09 2.60 129.76
CA HIS A 445 -81.43 4.02 129.96
C HIS A 445 -82.13 4.64 128.70
N THR A 446 -81.94 5.95 128.47
CA THR A 446 -82.48 6.87 127.44
C THR A 446 -81.33 7.42 126.54
N GLY A 447 -81.49 8.27 125.50
CA GLY A 447 -82.67 8.81 124.77
C GLY A 447 -82.33 10.07 123.91
N VAL A 448 -83.24 10.43 122.99
CA VAL A 448 -83.58 11.79 122.46
C VAL A 448 -82.50 12.73 121.80
N LYS A 449 -82.66 12.96 120.48
CA LYS A 449 -82.44 14.18 119.64
C LYS A 449 -81.28 15.18 119.91
N SER A 450 -80.49 15.52 118.86
CA SER A 450 -80.33 16.92 118.37
C SER A 450 -79.45 17.12 117.10
N ALA A 451 -79.85 18.11 116.28
CA ALA A 451 -79.11 19.07 115.43
C ALA A 451 -77.84 18.74 114.58
N ALA A 452 -77.95 19.06 113.28
CA ALA A 452 -77.01 19.81 112.41
C ALA A 452 -75.59 19.28 112.04
N GLY A 453 -75.14 19.60 110.81
CA GLY A 453 -73.73 19.49 110.38
C GLY A 453 -73.52 19.28 108.87
N LYS A 454 -72.81 20.17 108.17
CA LYS A 454 -72.54 20.07 106.72
C LYS A 454 -71.26 19.27 106.40
N LYS A 455 -71.33 18.46 105.34
CA LYS A 455 -70.31 18.20 104.28
C LYS A 455 -68.82 18.02 104.66
N SER A 456 -68.21 16.96 104.13
CA SER A 456 -67.26 17.04 102.99
C SER A 456 -66.77 15.64 102.55
N SER A 457 -65.87 15.58 101.55
CA SER A 457 -65.14 14.40 101.04
C SER A 457 -65.91 13.45 100.08
N PRO A 458 -65.23 12.61 99.25
CA PRO A 458 -65.66 12.40 97.85
C PRO A 458 -65.52 10.93 97.32
N LEU A 459 -65.06 10.79 96.07
CA LEU A 459 -64.47 9.61 95.38
C LEU A 459 -65.40 8.74 94.50
N LYS A 460 -64.85 8.29 93.34
CA LYS A 460 -65.39 7.26 92.44
C LYS A 460 -64.24 6.69 91.57
N LEU A 461 -64.34 5.44 91.11
CA LEU A 461 -63.26 4.67 90.45
C LEU A 461 -63.74 4.03 89.11
N LEU A 462 -62.82 3.33 88.41
CA LEU A 462 -62.95 2.77 87.06
C LEU A 462 -63.64 1.38 86.97
N SER A 463 -63.79 0.86 85.74
CA SER A 463 -63.40 -0.46 85.17
C SER A 463 -63.02 -1.65 86.09
N GLU A 464 -63.09 -2.93 85.70
CA GLU A 464 -63.51 -3.66 84.46
C GLU A 464 -63.59 -5.18 84.76
N HIS A 465 -64.32 -5.96 83.93
CA HIS A 465 -64.14 -7.41 83.65
C HIS A 465 -64.11 -8.43 84.82
N GLU A 466 -63.97 -9.76 84.63
CA GLU A 466 -64.15 -10.61 83.42
C GLU A 466 -65.36 -11.57 83.67
N GLU A 467 -65.45 -12.91 83.60
CA GLU A 467 -64.72 -14.12 83.13
C GLU A 467 -65.82 -15.21 82.90
N GLU A 468 -65.77 -16.25 82.05
CA GLU A 468 -64.80 -17.27 81.60
C GLU A 468 -65.28 -17.82 80.21
N ASN A 469 -64.60 -18.61 79.36
CA ASN A 469 -63.24 -19.19 79.34
C ASN A 469 -62.84 -19.60 77.88
N ILE A 470 -61.59 -19.30 77.46
CA ILE A 470 -60.64 -20.19 76.71
C ILE A 470 -61.02 -20.72 75.28
N PHE A 471 -60.18 -20.82 74.24
CA PHE A 471 -58.70 -20.82 74.05
C PHE A 471 -58.29 -20.11 72.72
N THR A 472 -57.06 -19.59 72.61
CA THR A 472 -56.39 -19.21 71.33
C THR A 472 -54.89 -19.54 71.34
N PRO A 473 -54.25 -19.77 70.17
CA PRO A 473 -53.13 -18.89 69.72
C PRO A 473 -52.95 -18.81 68.16
N LYS A 474 -51.96 -18.13 67.54
CA LYS A 474 -51.38 -16.75 67.62
C LYS A 474 -50.56 -16.49 66.31
N PRO A 475 -50.51 -15.26 65.73
CA PRO A 475 -49.84 -14.94 64.45
C PRO A 475 -48.44 -14.27 64.61
N THR A 476 -47.73 -14.05 63.48
CA THR A 476 -46.45 -13.28 63.41
C THR A 476 -46.31 -12.44 62.12
N LEU A 477 -45.58 -11.31 62.20
CA LEU A 477 -45.25 -10.39 61.09
C LEU A 477 -43.73 -10.20 60.96
N PHE A 478 -43.17 -9.96 59.77
CA PHE A 478 -41.88 -9.26 59.60
C PHE A 478 -41.67 -8.59 58.21
N THR A 479 -41.70 -7.25 58.20
CA THR A 479 -40.86 -6.29 57.45
C THR A 479 -40.62 -6.33 55.92
N ASN A 480 -40.88 -5.15 55.31
CA ASN A 480 -40.01 -4.36 54.41
C ASN A 480 -39.60 -4.88 53.01
N LYS A 481 -40.17 -4.28 51.94
CA LYS A 481 -39.49 -3.23 51.10
C LYS A 481 -40.40 -2.70 49.98
N GLU A 482 -40.19 -1.45 49.56
CA GLU A 482 -40.87 -0.82 48.43
C GLU A 482 -40.20 -1.14 47.07
N ALA A 483 -40.88 -0.82 45.96
CA ALA A 483 -40.49 -1.21 44.60
C ALA A 483 -40.03 -0.03 43.70
N PRO A 484 -38.98 -0.21 42.87
CA PRO A 484 -38.72 0.57 41.65
C PRO A 484 -39.24 -0.21 40.42
N VAL A 485 -40.16 0.29 39.58
CA VAL A 485 -40.06 1.47 38.69
C VAL A 485 -39.08 1.26 37.52
N TRP A 486 -39.44 0.36 36.60
CA TRP A 486 -39.14 0.52 35.16
C TRP A 486 -40.39 0.90 34.33
N TYR A 487 -41.59 0.81 34.93
CA TYR A 487 -42.87 1.23 34.34
C TYR A 487 -43.08 2.77 34.28
N LYS A 488 -42.01 3.55 34.00
CA LYS A 488 -42.08 5.02 33.87
C LYS A 488 -41.13 5.59 32.81
N LYS A 489 -41.42 5.33 31.52
CA LYS A 489 -41.48 6.41 30.51
C LYS A 489 -42.16 5.97 29.21
N LEU A 490 -43.35 6.52 29.01
CA LEU A 490 -44.16 6.46 27.79
C LEU A 490 -43.66 7.52 26.77
N GLN A 491 -44.06 7.36 25.51
CA GLN A 491 -44.11 8.43 24.48
C GLN A 491 -42.79 9.14 24.07
N LYS A 492 -42.05 8.49 23.17
CA LYS A 492 -41.97 8.95 21.76
C LYS A 492 -42.74 7.90 20.93
N LYS A 493 -43.71 8.15 20.05
CA LYS A 493 -44.15 9.34 19.28
C LYS A 493 -43.01 9.96 18.45
N THR A 494 -43.01 9.90 17.12
CA THR A 494 -44.15 9.74 16.18
C THR A 494 -43.77 8.85 14.97
N SER A 495 -44.78 8.31 14.29
CA SER A 495 -44.76 7.61 13.00
C SER A 495 -44.68 8.56 11.79
N PRO A 496 -44.65 8.05 10.54
CA PRO A 496 -44.20 6.73 10.09
C PRO A 496 -42.74 6.75 9.57
#